data_AF-A0A6B2T847-F1
#
_entry.id   AF-A0A6B2T847-F1
#
_cell.length_a   1.000
_cell.length_b   1.000
_cell.length_c   1.000
_cell.angle_alpha   90.00
_cell.angle_beta   90.00
_cell.angle_gamma   90.00
#
_symmetry.space_group_name_H-M   'P 1'
#
loop_
_entity.id
_entity.type
_entity.pdbx_description
1 polymer ?
#
loop_
_entity_poly.entity_id
_entity_poly.type
_entity_poly.pdbx_seq_one_letter_code
_entity_poly.pdbx_strand_id
1 'polypeptide(L)'
;GLPASSTSFAFAHAAREVGATRVAVAATYPEDVTGHFSAFLKDGGVEVVAARGSGIITAAEVGTWGRDEVFALARAGDHPDAEALLLPDTALHTAAYVRDLEAEVGKPVLTANQVTVWEALRLAERRVNAPALGALFTKEPPVQAPVTG
;
A
#
# COMPACT_ATOMS: atom_id res chain seq x y z
N GLY A 1 -20.11 -5.10 -18.90
CA GLY A 1 -19.99 -4.80 -17.46
C GLY A 1 -19.13 -3.57 -17.26
N LEU A 2 -19.13 -2.97 -16.07
CA LEU A 2 -18.22 -1.87 -15.71
C LEU A 2 -16.92 -2.44 -15.09
N PRO A 3 -15.78 -1.73 -15.19
CA PRO A 3 -14.55 -2.13 -14.49
C PRO A 3 -14.77 -2.19 -12.98
N ALA A 4 -14.23 -3.22 -12.33
CA ALA A 4 -14.32 -3.42 -10.88
C ALA A 4 -12.98 -3.93 -10.33
N SER A 5 -12.70 -3.60 -9.07
CA SER A 5 -11.48 -4.03 -8.38
C SER A 5 -11.74 -4.08 -6.87
N SER A 6 -10.71 -4.42 -6.09
CA SER A 6 -10.70 -4.41 -4.63
C SER A 6 -9.39 -3.82 -4.11
N THR A 7 -9.33 -3.51 -2.83
CA THR A 7 -8.09 -3.06 -2.18
C THR A 7 -6.96 -4.09 -2.31
N SER A 8 -7.26 -5.40 -2.31
CA SER A 8 -6.24 -6.43 -2.52
C SER A 8 -5.62 -6.34 -3.92
N PHE A 9 -6.45 -6.24 -4.97
CA PHE A 9 -5.95 -6.02 -6.33
C PHE A 9 -5.17 -4.70 -6.44
N ALA A 10 -5.67 -3.64 -5.79
CA ALA A 10 -4.99 -2.36 -5.74
C ALA A 10 -3.56 -2.47 -5.19
N PHE A 11 -3.34 -3.27 -4.14
CA PHE A 11 -2.00 -3.52 -3.62
C PHE A 11 -1.08 -4.22 -4.63
N ALA A 12 -1.56 -5.27 -5.29
CA ALA A 12 -0.77 -6.00 -6.28
C ALA A 12 -0.42 -5.14 -7.51
N HIS A 13 -1.29 -4.21 -7.89
CA HIS A 13 -1.01 -3.24 -8.96
C HIS A 13 -0.09 -2.11 -8.49
N ALA A 14 -0.31 -1.58 -7.28
CA ALA A 14 0.47 -0.48 -6.71
C ALA A 14 1.92 -0.91 -6.43
N ALA A 15 2.15 -2.13 -5.94
CA ALA A 15 3.48 -2.71 -5.76
C ALA A 15 4.27 -2.69 -7.08
N ARG A 16 3.64 -3.14 -8.17
CA ARG A 16 4.23 -3.06 -9.52
C ARG A 16 4.46 -1.63 -9.98
N GLU A 17 3.53 -0.72 -9.70
CA GLU A 17 3.68 0.67 -10.11
C GLU A 17 4.89 1.34 -9.44
N VAL A 18 5.17 1.04 -8.16
CA VAL A 18 6.39 1.52 -7.49
C VAL A 18 7.63 0.68 -7.81
N GLY A 19 7.51 -0.33 -8.67
CA GLY A 19 8.62 -1.20 -9.09
C GLY A 19 9.03 -2.26 -8.07
N ALA A 20 8.20 -2.53 -7.05
CA ALA A 20 8.47 -3.51 -6.02
C ALA A 20 8.02 -4.92 -6.45
N THR A 21 8.93 -5.87 -6.33
CA THR A 21 8.74 -7.32 -6.51
C THR A 21 8.84 -8.08 -5.19
N ARG A 22 9.54 -7.52 -4.19
CA ARG A 22 9.65 -8.02 -2.82
C ARG A 22 9.10 -7.00 -1.85
N VAL A 23 8.16 -7.38 -0.99
CA VAL A 23 7.50 -6.49 -0.05
C VAL A 23 7.47 -7.03 1.37
N ALA A 24 7.35 -6.14 2.34
CA ALA A 24 7.00 -6.48 3.70
C ALA A 24 5.53 -6.08 3.97
N VAL A 25 4.84 -6.83 4.82
CA VAL A 25 3.45 -6.57 5.22
C VAL A 25 3.40 -6.33 6.73
N ALA A 26 2.95 -5.16 7.14
CA ALA A 26 2.63 -4.86 8.54
C ALA A 26 1.13 -4.63 8.66
N ALA A 27 0.44 -5.66 9.14
CA ALA A 27 -1.00 -5.68 9.32
C ALA A 27 -1.36 -5.65 10.80
N THR A 28 -2.49 -5.03 11.10
CA THR A 28 -3.16 -5.10 12.41
C THR A 28 -3.94 -6.41 12.60
N TYR A 29 -4.18 -7.11 11.49
CA TYR A 29 -4.95 -8.34 11.44
C TYR A 29 -4.32 -9.48 12.24
N PRO A 30 -5.12 -10.51 12.56
CA PRO A 30 -4.61 -11.83 12.91
C PRO A 30 -3.66 -12.41 11.84
N GLU A 31 -2.78 -13.32 12.26
CA GLU A 31 -1.75 -13.90 11.38
C GLU A 31 -2.33 -14.69 10.21
N ASP A 32 -3.46 -15.39 10.40
CA ASP A 32 -4.12 -16.18 9.35
C ASP A 32 -4.66 -15.29 8.22
N VAL A 33 -5.31 -14.17 8.56
CA VAL A 33 -5.78 -13.17 7.60
C VAL A 33 -4.61 -12.53 6.87
N THR A 34 -3.53 -12.21 7.60
CA THR A 34 -2.29 -11.69 7.01
C THR A 34 -1.69 -12.69 6.02
N GLY A 35 -1.69 -13.97 6.38
CA GLY A 35 -1.22 -15.07 5.52
C GLY A 35 -2.01 -15.21 4.21
N HIS A 36 -3.34 -15.07 4.25
CA HIS A 36 -4.16 -15.05 3.03
C HIS A 36 -3.82 -13.88 2.12
N PHE A 37 -3.58 -12.69 2.68
CA PHE A 37 -3.18 -11.52 1.91
C PHE A 37 -1.77 -11.71 1.29
N SER A 38 -0.83 -12.29 2.04
CA SER A 38 0.49 -12.62 1.51
C SER A 38 0.44 -13.64 0.37
N ALA A 39 -0.41 -14.68 0.50
CA ALA A 39 -0.64 -15.65 -0.57
C ALA A 39 -1.22 -14.98 -1.83
N PHE A 40 -2.22 -14.11 -1.66
CA PHE A 40 -2.80 -13.34 -2.76
C PHE A 40 -1.76 -12.49 -3.48
N LEU A 41 -0.88 -11.78 -2.75
CA LEU A 41 0.19 -10.98 -3.34
C LEU A 41 1.18 -11.85 -4.13
N LYS A 42 1.53 -13.02 -3.58
CA LYS A 42 2.42 -13.99 -4.23
C LYS A 42 1.84 -14.53 -5.54
N ASP A 43 0.56 -14.90 -5.55
CA ASP A 43 -0.15 -15.28 -6.79
C ASP A 43 -0.20 -14.12 -7.79
N GLY A 44 -0.25 -12.90 -7.27
CA GLY A 44 -0.06 -11.66 -8.00
C GLY A 44 1.39 -11.35 -8.37
N GLY A 45 2.35 -12.26 -8.23
CA GLY A 45 3.75 -12.07 -8.64
C GLY A 45 4.56 -11.12 -7.76
N VAL A 46 4.09 -10.84 -6.53
CA VAL A 46 4.79 -10.02 -5.54
C VAL A 46 5.17 -10.91 -4.36
N GLU A 47 6.47 -11.11 -4.13
CA GLU A 47 6.97 -11.90 -3.02
C GLU A 47 6.83 -11.12 -1.70
N VAL A 48 6.32 -11.79 -0.66
CA VAL A 48 6.28 -11.24 0.70
C VAL A 48 7.42 -11.81 1.51
N VAL A 49 8.44 -10.99 1.79
CA VAL A 49 9.66 -11.42 2.50
C VAL A 49 9.51 -11.40 4.02
N ALA A 50 8.56 -10.60 4.52
CA ALA A 50 8.18 -10.56 5.92
C ALA A 50 6.71 -10.17 6.05
N ALA A 51 6.01 -10.79 6.99
CA ALA A 51 4.64 -10.47 7.33
C ALA A 51 4.48 -10.45 8.84
N ARG A 52 3.88 -9.38 9.36
CA ARG A 52 3.55 -9.24 10.78
C ARG A 52 2.07 -8.93 10.91
N GLY A 53 1.36 -9.77 11.67
CA GLY A 53 0.05 -9.44 12.23
C GLY A 53 0.20 -8.93 13.66
N SER A 54 -0.57 -7.93 14.08
CA SER A 54 -0.54 -7.45 15.48
C SER A 54 -1.60 -8.10 16.38
N GLY A 55 -2.39 -9.05 15.84
CA GLY A 55 -3.40 -9.79 16.61
C GLY A 55 -4.56 -8.93 17.11
N ILE A 56 -4.71 -7.71 16.59
CA ILE A 56 -5.79 -6.80 16.98
C ILE A 56 -7.06 -7.21 16.27
N ILE A 57 -8.11 -7.38 17.06
CA ILE A 57 -9.30 -8.13 16.64
C ILE A 57 -10.35 -7.20 16.03
N THR A 58 -10.36 -5.91 16.39
CA THR A 58 -11.45 -5.00 16.01
C THR A 58 -10.98 -3.75 15.28
N ALA A 59 -11.66 -3.44 14.17
CA ALA A 59 -11.45 -2.20 13.41
C ALA A 59 -11.73 -0.93 14.24
N ALA A 60 -12.59 -1.02 15.27
CA ALA A 60 -12.88 0.10 16.16
C ALA A 60 -11.67 0.48 17.01
N GLU A 61 -10.93 -0.50 17.52
CA GLU A 61 -9.69 -0.27 18.26
C GLU A 61 -8.61 0.32 17.34
N VAL A 62 -8.41 -0.28 16.16
CA VAL A 62 -7.46 0.23 15.17
C VAL A 62 -7.79 1.66 14.71
N GLY A 63 -9.08 1.99 14.56
CA GLY A 63 -9.51 3.34 14.18
C GLY A 63 -9.16 4.43 15.21
N THR A 64 -8.82 4.05 16.45
CA THR A 64 -8.34 4.99 17.48
C THR A 64 -6.83 5.21 17.44
N TRP A 65 -6.09 4.42 16.65
CA TRP A 65 -4.63 4.54 16.57
C TRP A 65 -4.23 5.90 16.00
N GLY A 66 -3.27 6.51 16.69
CA GLY A 66 -2.66 7.76 16.28
C GLY A 66 -1.42 7.52 15.43
N ARG A 67 -0.71 8.63 15.17
CA ARG A 67 0.54 8.63 14.41
C ARG A 67 1.57 7.67 15.02
N ASP A 68 1.76 7.69 16.33
CA ASP A 68 2.87 6.96 16.95
C ASP A 68 2.67 5.44 16.87
N GLU A 69 1.44 4.95 17.03
CA GLU A 69 1.10 3.53 16.85
C GLU A 69 1.30 3.08 15.40
N VAL A 70 0.86 3.89 14.43
CA VAL A 70 1.06 3.60 13.00
C VAL A 70 2.54 3.52 12.66
N PHE A 71 3.36 4.42 13.18
CA PHE A 71 4.81 4.43 12.94
C PHE A 71 5.50 3.26 13.65
N ALA A 72 5.04 2.90 14.85
CA ALA A 72 5.54 1.72 15.54
C ALA A 72 5.23 0.44 14.76
N LEU A 73 4.02 0.30 14.22
CA LEU A 73 3.64 -0.79 13.33
C LEU A 73 4.53 -0.84 12.09
N ALA A 74 4.74 0.29 11.43
CA ALA A 74 5.55 0.37 10.23
C ALA A 74 7.00 -0.05 10.48
N ARG A 75 7.64 0.49 11.53
CA ARG A 75 9.00 0.07 11.94
C ARG A 75 9.08 -1.41 12.27
N ALA A 76 8.09 -1.92 13.02
CA ALA A 76 8.11 -3.28 13.53
C ALA A 76 7.83 -4.35 12.45
N GLY A 77 7.24 -3.95 11.32
CA GLY A 77 6.94 -4.83 10.20
C GLY A 77 7.78 -4.60 8.96
N ASP A 78 8.69 -3.63 8.95
CA ASP A 78 9.65 -3.49 7.85
C ASP A 78 10.71 -4.61 7.83
N HIS A 79 11.30 -4.84 6.66
CA HIS A 79 12.36 -5.81 6.45
C HIS A 79 13.42 -5.27 5.48
N PRO A 80 14.73 -5.48 5.71
CA PRO A 80 15.80 -4.94 4.85
C PRO A 80 15.72 -5.40 3.39
N ASP A 81 15.25 -6.63 3.14
CA ASP A 81 15.12 -7.17 1.77
C ASP A 81 13.84 -6.72 1.04
N ALA A 82 12.94 -6.00 1.72
CA ALA A 82 11.72 -5.48 1.14
C ALA A 82 11.98 -4.16 0.39
N GLU A 83 11.43 -4.06 -0.82
CA GLU A 83 11.49 -2.88 -1.69
C GLU A 83 10.35 -1.91 -1.40
N ALA A 84 9.26 -2.38 -0.79
CA ALA A 84 8.15 -1.56 -0.29
C ALA A 84 7.53 -2.20 0.96
N LEU A 85 6.92 -1.35 1.81
CA LEU A 85 6.15 -1.77 2.99
C LEU A 85 4.65 -1.59 2.73
N LEU A 86 3.84 -2.60 3.04
CA LEU A 86 2.38 -2.56 2.90
C LEU A 86 1.71 -2.47 4.29
N LEU A 87 0.80 -1.49 4.44
CA LEU A 87 -0.12 -1.34 5.56
C LEU A 87 -1.55 -1.60 5.06
N PRO A 88 -2.04 -2.86 5.08
CA PRO A 88 -3.25 -3.27 4.38
C PRO A 88 -4.56 -2.99 5.11
N ASP A 89 -4.54 -2.33 6.27
CA ASP A 89 -5.76 -2.02 7.03
C ASP A 89 -6.36 -0.65 6.65
N THR A 90 -7.61 -0.68 6.18
CA THR A 90 -8.40 0.52 5.85
C THR A 90 -8.83 1.31 7.08
N ALA A 91 -8.87 0.71 8.27
CA ALA A 91 -9.20 1.38 9.52
C ALA A 91 -8.07 2.30 10.02
N LEU A 92 -6.85 2.13 9.52
CA LEU A 92 -5.73 3.00 9.88
C LEU A 92 -5.85 4.37 9.18
N HIS A 93 -5.81 5.44 9.96
CA HIS A 93 -5.81 6.82 9.46
C HIS A 93 -4.42 7.24 8.94
N THR A 94 -3.95 6.61 7.86
CA THR A 94 -2.58 6.78 7.34
C THR A 94 -2.42 7.92 6.33
N ALA A 95 -3.50 8.42 5.73
CA ALA A 95 -3.43 9.32 4.57
C ALA A 95 -2.65 10.62 4.84
N ALA A 96 -2.69 11.12 6.08
CA ALA A 96 -1.96 12.32 6.48
C ALA A 96 -0.45 12.09 6.71
N TYR A 97 0.00 10.83 6.77
CA TYR A 97 1.35 10.47 7.23
C TYR A 97 2.17 9.69 6.21
N VAL A 98 1.68 9.48 4.99
CA VAL A 98 2.32 8.59 4.00
C VAL A 98 3.76 9.00 3.72
N ARG A 99 4.02 10.28 3.44
CA ARG A 99 5.39 10.77 3.19
C ARG A 99 6.30 10.63 4.40
N ASP A 100 5.77 10.88 5.59
CA ASP A 100 6.53 10.77 6.82
C ASP A 100 6.86 9.29 7.13
N LEU A 101 5.95 8.38 6.81
CA LEU A 101 6.18 6.93 6.87
C LEU A 101 7.26 6.48 5.87
N GLU A 102 7.21 6.98 4.63
CA GLU A 102 8.25 6.71 3.64
C GLU A 102 9.61 7.25 4.07
N ALA A 103 9.66 8.44 4.69
CA ALA A 103 10.88 9.01 5.22
C ALA A 103 11.44 8.22 6.42
N GLU A 104 10.56 7.75 7.30
CA GLU A 104 10.92 6.92 8.47
C GLU A 104 11.47 5.55 8.06
N VAL A 105 10.82 4.88 7.11
CA VAL A 105 11.17 3.51 6.69
C VAL A 105 12.23 3.50 5.58
N GLY A 106 12.38 4.60 4.84
CA GLY A 106 13.38 4.75 3.77
C GLY A 106 13.02 4.04 2.46
N LYS A 107 11.76 3.65 2.27
CA LYS A 107 11.24 2.99 1.05
C LYS A 107 9.76 3.34 0.84
N PRO A 108 9.19 3.10 -0.36
CA PRO A 108 7.77 3.29 -0.61
C PRO A 108 6.89 2.58 0.44
N VAL A 109 5.88 3.29 0.94
CA VAL A 109 4.89 2.75 1.88
C VAL A 109 3.53 2.78 1.20
N LEU A 110 2.94 1.60 1.01
CA LEU A 110 1.64 1.41 0.40
C LEU A 110 0.59 1.21 1.48
N THR A 111 -0.39 2.11 1.57
CA THR A 111 -1.47 2.03 2.57
C THR A 111 -2.81 1.70 1.92
N ALA A 112 -3.68 0.97 2.63
CA ALA A 112 -4.94 0.48 2.06
C ALA A 112 -5.82 1.60 1.49
N ASN A 113 -5.90 2.71 2.21
CA ASN A 113 -6.67 3.89 1.79
C ASN A 113 -6.10 4.51 0.51
N GLN A 114 -4.79 4.73 0.42
CA GLN A 114 -4.19 5.38 -0.74
C GLN A 114 -4.21 4.49 -1.99
N VAL A 115 -3.95 3.18 -1.85
CA VAL A 115 -3.94 2.26 -3.00
C VAL A 115 -5.35 2.09 -3.55
N THR A 116 -6.37 2.11 -2.70
CA THR A 116 -7.77 2.03 -3.13
C THR A 116 -8.16 3.24 -3.98
N VAL A 117 -7.79 4.45 -3.55
CA VAL A 117 -8.02 5.68 -4.34
C VAL A 117 -7.22 5.64 -5.65
N TRP A 118 -5.96 5.22 -5.59
CA TRP A 118 -5.12 5.07 -6.78
C TRP A 118 -5.71 4.08 -7.80
N GLU A 119 -6.22 2.95 -7.34
CA GLU A 119 -6.84 1.92 -8.18
C GLU A 119 -8.14 2.43 -8.80
N ALA A 120 -8.96 3.18 -8.06
CA ALA A 120 -10.15 3.81 -8.61
C ALA A 120 -9.80 4.80 -9.74
N LEU A 121 -8.75 5.61 -9.56
CA LEU A 121 -8.24 6.51 -10.60
C LEU A 121 -7.70 5.71 -11.80
N ARG A 122 -6.99 4.62 -11.57
CA ARG A 122 -6.48 3.71 -12.62
C ARG A 122 -7.63 3.13 -13.44
N LEU A 123 -8.70 2.65 -12.80
CA LEU A 123 -9.90 2.13 -13.47
C LEU A 123 -10.65 3.21 -14.25
N ALA A 124 -10.60 4.46 -13.79
CA ALA A 124 -11.20 5.61 -14.47
C ALA A 124 -10.27 6.22 -15.55
N GLU A 125 -9.13 5.59 -15.84
CA GLU A 125 -8.11 6.10 -16.77
C GLU A 125 -7.70 7.55 -16.43
N ARG A 126 -7.50 7.82 -15.14
CA ARG A 126 -7.02 9.09 -14.61
C ARG A 126 -5.69 8.89 -13.90
N ARG A 127 -4.81 9.88 -14.02
CA ARG A 127 -3.59 9.99 -13.22
C ARG A 127 -3.61 11.33 -12.51
N VAL A 128 -3.19 11.32 -11.25
CA VAL A 128 -3.08 12.52 -10.42
C VAL A 128 -1.67 12.53 -9.84
N ASN A 129 -1.01 13.67 -9.93
CA ASN A 129 0.23 13.91 -9.19
C ASN A 129 -0.16 14.51 -7.83
N ALA A 130 0.04 13.73 -6.76
CA ALA A 130 -0.28 14.15 -5.40
C ALA A 130 0.87 13.75 -4.47
N PRO A 131 1.96 14.53 -4.41
CA PRO A 131 3.15 14.14 -3.67
C PRO A 131 2.92 13.88 -2.19
N ALA A 132 1.90 14.52 -1.59
CA ALA A 132 1.48 14.27 -0.21
C ALA A 132 1.03 12.81 0.06
N LEU A 133 0.65 12.07 -0.98
CA LEU A 133 0.21 10.66 -0.90
C LEU A 133 1.34 9.67 -1.24
N GLY A 134 2.59 10.10 -1.14
CA GLY A 134 3.77 9.25 -1.25
C GLY A 134 4.17 8.87 -2.68
N ALA A 135 5.15 7.98 -2.80
CA ALA A 135 5.80 7.58 -4.05
C ALA A 135 4.81 7.04 -5.11
N LEU A 136 3.72 6.42 -4.67
CA LEU A 136 2.69 5.89 -5.57
C LEU A 136 2.03 6.98 -6.43
N PHE A 137 1.93 8.21 -5.91
CA PHE A 137 1.26 9.34 -6.57
C PHE A 137 2.24 10.35 -7.19
N THR A 138 3.53 10.01 -7.31
CA THR A 138 4.56 10.89 -7.89
C THR A 138 5.17 10.36 -9.19
N LYS A 139 4.86 9.12 -9.61
CA LYS A 139 5.32 8.59 -10.89
C LYS A 139 4.70 9.39 -12.05
N GLU A 140 5.54 9.96 -12.90
CA GLU A 140 5.09 10.79 -14.01
C GLU A 140 4.10 10.02 -14.92
N PRO A 141 3.04 10.67 -15.43
CA PRO A 141 2.28 10.10 -16.54
C PRO A 141 3.24 9.80 -17.69
N PRO A 142 3.07 8.70 -18.45
CA PRO A 142 3.76 8.56 -19.71
C PRO A 142 3.50 9.84 -20.52
N VAL A 143 4.56 10.52 -20.97
CA VAL A 143 4.42 11.67 -21.87
C VAL A 143 3.61 11.17 -23.06
N GLN A 144 2.38 11.68 -23.23
CA GLN A 144 1.62 11.41 -24.44
C GLN A 144 2.43 12.00 -25.59
N ALA A 145 2.89 11.14 -26.51
CA ALA A 145 3.52 11.60 -27.74
C ALA A 145 2.54 12.55 -28.44
N PRO A 146 3.02 13.69 -28.98
CA PRO A 146 2.14 14.63 -29.67
C PRO A 146 1.42 13.89 -30.79
N VAL A 147 0.09 14.07 -30.84
CA VAL A 147 -0.73 13.60 -31.96
C VAL A 147 -0.27 14.37 -33.19
N THR A 148 0.60 13.76 -34.00
CA THR A 148 0.88 14.24 -35.36
C THR A 148 -0.38 14.04 -36.18
N GLY A 149 -1.07 15.13 -36.47
CA GLY A 149 -2.10 15.20 -37.50
C GLY A 149 -1.52 15.26 -38.90
#